data_AF-A0A2D7SK77-F1
#
_entry.id   AF-A0A2D7SK77-F1
#
_cell.length_a   1.000
_cell.length_b   1.000
_cell.length_c   1.000
_cell.angle_alpha   90.00
_cell.angle_beta   90.00
_cell.angle_gamma   90.00
#
_symmetry.space_group_name_H-M   'P 1'
#
loop_
_entity.id
_entity.type
_entity.pdbx_description
1 polymer ?
#
loop_
_entity_poly.entity_id
_entity_poly.type
_entity_poly.pdbx_seq_one_letter_code
_entity_poly.pdbx_strand_id
1 'polypeptide(L)'
;MSEFNYSPMFPLLKDYTEYIKISDSYVKTSLINDIEILTVDPEALTLLSQRAFKDVSHLLRKSHLQQLRDILEDKDASENDQFVALTMLKNANISSSGVLPMCQDT
;
A
#
# COMPACT_ATOMS: atom_id res chain seq x y z
N MET A 1 -38.30 27.53 4.10
CA MET A 1 -36.89 27.34 3.72
C MET A 1 -36.53 25.94 4.14
N SER A 2 -35.97 25.12 3.25
CA SER A 2 -35.51 23.77 3.63
C SER A 2 -34.37 23.89 4.64
N GLU A 3 -34.31 22.98 5.62
CA GLU A 3 -33.19 22.90 6.55
C GLU A 3 -31.89 22.57 5.82
N PHE A 4 -30.76 23.06 6.36
CA PHE A 4 -29.44 22.70 5.88
C PHE A 4 -29.15 21.23 6.18
N ASN A 5 -28.80 20.46 5.14
CA ASN A 5 -28.38 19.07 5.27
C ASN A 5 -26.96 18.93 4.74
N TYR A 6 -26.02 18.65 5.65
CA TYR A 6 -24.62 18.45 5.29
C TYR A 6 -24.40 17.08 4.66
N SER A 7 -23.69 17.05 3.53
CA SER A 7 -23.17 15.81 2.93
C SER A 7 -21.72 16.03 2.51
N PRO A 8 -20.78 15.14 2.89
CA PRO A 8 -19.40 15.25 2.46
C PRO A 8 -19.27 14.97 0.95
N MET A 9 -18.33 15.66 0.30
CA MET A 9 -18.04 15.44 -1.13
C MET A 9 -17.52 14.02 -1.40
N PHE A 10 -16.74 13.46 -0.46
CA PHE A 10 -16.14 12.14 -0.56
C PHE A 10 -16.51 11.31 0.68
N PRO A 11 -17.59 10.50 0.62
CA PRO A 11 -17.96 9.63 1.73
C PRO A 11 -16.90 8.53 1.90
N LEU A 12 -16.59 8.21 3.16
CA LEU A 12 -15.66 7.12 3.48
C LEU A 12 -16.29 5.77 3.11
N LEU A 13 -15.54 4.95 2.39
CA LEU A 13 -15.91 3.58 2.07
C LEU A 13 -15.26 2.60 3.05
N LYS A 14 -15.74 1.37 3.03
CA LYS A 14 -15.14 0.28 3.81
C LYS A 14 -13.72 -0.01 3.30
N ASP A 15 -12.77 -0.08 4.23
CA ASP A 15 -11.39 -0.49 3.94
C ASP A 15 -11.27 -2.01 3.97
N TYR A 16 -10.64 -2.57 2.94
CA TYR A 16 -10.35 -4.00 2.78
C TYR A 16 -8.85 -4.28 2.77
N THR A 17 -8.01 -3.27 3.05
CA THR A 17 -6.56 -3.37 3.05
C THR A 17 -6.08 -4.19 4.24
N GLU A 18 -5.20 -5.16 3.99
CA GLU A 18 -4.50 -5.90 5.05
C GLU A 18 -3.34 -5.05 5.59
N TYR A 19 -3.26 -4.86 6.91
CA TYR A 19 -2.20 -4.09 7.56
C TYR A 19 -1.30 -4.99 8.42
N ILE A 20 -0.01 -4.66 8.43
CA ILE A 20 0.99 -5.28 9.31
C ILE A 20 1.33 -4.25 10.39
N LYS A 21 1.19 -4.63 11.66
CA LYS A 21 1.64 -3.80 12.78
C LYS A 21 3.16 -3.78 12.81
N ILE A 22 3.75 -2.59 12.69
CA ILE A 22 5.21 -2.40 12.69
C ILE A 22 5.77 -1.98 14.05
N SER A 23 4.99 -1.27 14.86
CA SER A 23 5.33 -0.86 16.23
C SER A 23 4.10 -0.27 16.93
N ASP A 24 4.10 -0.25 18.26
CA ASP A 24 3.21 0.53 19.13
C ASP A 24 3.97 1.41 20.13
N SER A 25 5.30 1.43 20.09
CA SER A 25 6.12 2.07 21.12
C SER A 25 6.10 3.60 21.08
N TYR A 26 5.65 4.18 19.97
CA TYR A 26 5.66 5.62 19.72
C TYR A 26 4.30 6.30 19.90
N VAL A 27 3.31 5.56 20.42
CA VAL A 27 1.96 6.08 20.62
C VAL A 27 1.56 5.95 22.08
N LYS A 28 0.89 6.98 22.58
CA LYS A 28 0.35 7.00 23.95
C LYS A 28 -1.00 7.67 23.96
N THR A 29 -1.95 7.10 24.70
CA THR A 29 -3.23 7.75 24.97
C THR A 29 -3.15 8.57 26.26
N SER A 30 -3.78 9.74 26.26
CA SER A 30 -3.91 10.62 27.43
C SER A 30 -5.30 11.27 27.42
N LEU A 31 -5.75 11.72 28.59
CA LEU A 31 -7.01 12.46 28.72
C LEU A 31 -6.70 13.95 28.88
N ILE A 32 -7.31 14.78 28.03
CA ILE A 32 -7.25 16.24 28.14
C ILE A 32 -8.68 16.75 28.13
N ASN A 33 -9.15 17.35 29.24
CA ASN A 33 -10.53 17.80 29.42
C ASN A 33 -11.57 16.71 29.12
N ASP A 34 -11.37 15.51 29.67
CA ASP A 34 -12.22 14.31 29.45
C ASP A 34 -12.28 13.81 27.99
N ILE A 35 -11.40 14.31 27.12
CA ILE A 35 -11.25 13.84 25.73
C ILE A 35 -10.01 12.94 25.65
N GLU A 36 -10.18 11.73 25.10
CA GLU A 36 -9.06 10.84 24.79
C GLU A 36 -8.26 11.37 23.60
N ILE A 37 -6.97 11.60 23.81
CA ILE A 37 -6.03 12.11 22.83
C ILE A 37 -4.94 11.07 22.59
N LEU A 38 -4.68 10.74 21.32
CA LEU A 38 -3.55 9.94 20.92
C LEU A 38 -2.35 10.86 20.64
N THR A 39 -1.32 10.76 21.46
CA THR A 39 -0.03 11.42 21.22
C THR A 39 0.86 10.48 20.40
N VAL A 40 1.47 11.01 19.34
CA VAL A 40 2.33 10.27 18.41
C VAL A 40 3.71 10.93 18.38
N ASP A 41 4.75 10.17 18.68
CA ASP A 41 6.13 10.65 18.60
C ASP A 41 6.55 10.88 17.12
N PRO A 42 7.28 11.94 16.76
CA PRO A 42 7.71 12.18 15.38
C PRO A 42 8.50 11.02 14.76
N GLU A 43 9.24 10.28 15.58
CA GLU A 43 9.99 9.07 15.22
C GLU A 43 9.08 7.98 14.63
N ALA A 44 7.80 7.94 15.02
CA ALA A 44 6.81 7.04 14.42
C ALA A 44 6.66 7.31 12.91
N LEU A 45 6.66 8.58 12.52
CA LEU A 45 6.52 9.01 11.12
C LEU A 45 7.78 8.66 10.32
N THR A 46 8.96 8.80 10.92
CA THR A 46 10.22 8.37 10.34
C THR A 46 10.24 6.85 10.10
N LEU A 47 9.91 6.05 11.12
CA LEU A 47 9.86 4.59 11.02
C LEU A 47 8.85 4.13 9.96
N LEU A 48 7.64 4.68 9.99
CA LEU A 48 6.58 4.36 9.04
C LEU A 48 7.02 4.67 7.61
N SER A 49 7.60 5.86 7.37
CA SER A 49 8.04 6.26 6.04
C SER A 49 9.20 5.39 5.54
N GLN A 50 10.21 5.14 6.37
CA GLN A 50 11.34 4.27 6.01
C GLN A 50 10.86 2.88 5.62
N ARG A 51 9.92 2.30 6.38
CA ARG A 51 9.35 1.00 6.06
C ARG A 51 8.52 1.04 4.77
N ALA A 52 7.66 2.03 4.62
CA ALA A 52 6.79 2.18 3.46
C ALA A 52 7.59 2.34 2.15
N PHE A 53 8.60 3.20 2.15
CA PHE A 53 9.46 3.41 0.98
C PHE A 53 10.31 2.17 0.66
N LYS A 54 10.81 1.45 1.68
CA LYS A 54 11.48 0.18 1.44
C LYS A 54 10.54 -0.83 0.79
N ASP A 55 9.34 -1.00 1.32
CA ASP A 55 8.40 -2.02 0.85
C ASP A 55 7.86 -1.67 -0.55
N VAL A 56 7.49 -0.40 -0.83
CA VAL A 56 6.96 -0.01 -2.14
C VAL A 56 7.99 -0.09 -3.27
N SER A 57 9.28 0.12 -2.96
CA SER A 57 10.34 -0.03 -3.97
C SER A 57 10.62 -1.50 -4.34
N HIS A 58 10.19 -2.47 -3.53
CA HIS A 58 10.55 -3.89 -3.71
C HIS A 58 9.37 -4.85 -3.84
N LEU A 59 8.17 -4.42 -3.42
CA LEU A 59 6.99 -5.26 -3.33
C LEU A 59 5.82 -4.64 -4.08
N LEU A 60 4.96 -5.50 -4.61
CA LEU A 60 3.73 -5.12 -5.29
C LEU A 60 2.52 -5.71 -4.55
N ARG A 61 1.35 -5.09 -4.74
CA ARG A 61 0.08 -5.62 -4.22
C ARG A 61 -0.26 -6.94 -4.90
N LYS A 62 -0.86 -7.87 -4.12
CA LYS A 62 -1.40 -9.15 -4.63
C LYS A 62 -2.31 -8.95 -5.85
N SER A 63 -3.18 -7.93 -5.81
CA SER A 63 -4.10 -7.64 -6.91
C SER A 63 -3.40 -7.27 -8.21
N HIS A 64 -2.28 -6.56 -8.16
CA HIS A 64 -1.52 -6.22 -9.36
C HIS A 64 -0.75 -7.42 -9.90
N LEU A 65 -0.14 -8.22 -9.02
CA LEU A 65 0.51 -9.48 -9.43
C LEU A 65 -0.47 -10.48 -10.05
N GLN A 66 -1.71 -10.51 -9.54
CA GLN A 66 -2.79 -11.31 -10.13
C GLN A 66 -3.11 -10.85 -11.55
N GLN A 67 -3.19 -9.55 -11.82
CA GLN A 67 -3.41 -9.04 -13.19
C GLN A 67 -2.33 -9.52 -14.16
N LEU A 68 -1.06 -9.54 -13.74
CA LEU A 68 0.03 -10.07 -14.56
C LEU A 68 -0.10 -11.58 -14.78
N ARG A 69 -0.55 -12.32 -13.76
CA ARG A 69 -0.82 -13.76 -13.88
C ARG A 69 -1.97 -14.03 -14.83
N ASP A 70 -3.04 -13.24 -14.77
CA ASP A 70 -4.22 -13.40 -15.62
C ASP A 70 -3.86 -13.25 -17.10
N ILE A 71 -2.94 -12.33 -17.44
CA ILE A 71 -2.42 -12.18 -18.83
C ILE A 71 -1.76 -13.47 -19.34
N LEU A 72 -1.09 -14.24 -18.47
CA LEU A 72 -0.44 -15.50 -18.86
C LEU A 72 -1.44 -16.64 -19.07
N GLU A 73 -2.64 -16.54 -18.51
CA GLU A 73 -3.71 -17.54 -18.61
C GLU A 73 -4.75 -17.17 -19.68
N ASP A 74 -4.73 -15.93 -20.15
CA ASP A 74 -5.61 -15.43 -21.20
C ASP A 74 -5.21 -16.00 -22.58
N LYS A 75 -6.19 -16.62 -23.24
CA LYS A 75 -6.03 -17.22 -24.58
C LYS A 75 -6.05 -16.19 -25.69
N ASP A 76 -6.59 -15.00 -25.42
CA ASP A 76 -6.67 -13.90 -26.38
C ASP A 76 -5.47 -12.94 -26.26
N ALA A 77 -4.61 -13.13 -25.24
CA ALA A 77 -3.38 -12.36 -25.07
C ALA A 77 -2.36 -12.69 -26.16
N SER A 78 -1.68 -11.66 -26.68
CA SER A 78 -0.61 -11.87 -27.65
C SER A 78 0.61 -12.50 -27.01
N GLU A 79 1.48 -13.11 -27.83
CA GLU A 79 2.78 -13.62 -27.35
C GLU A 79 3.62 -12.53 -26.67
N ASN A 80 3.52 -11.29 -27.16
CA ASN A 80 4.23 -10.15 -26.58
C ASN A 80 3.67 -9.77 -25.21
N ASP A 81 2.33 -9.80 -25.03
CA ASP A 81 1.71 -9.52 -23.73
C ASP A 81 2.18 -10.55 -22.69
N GLN A 82 2.16 -11.83 -23.06
CA GLN A 82 2.64 -12.91 -22.19
C GLN A 82 4.14 -12.78 -21.88
N PHE A 83 4.95 -12.43 -22.87
CA PHE A 83 6.39 -12.20 -22.68
C PHE A 83 6.67 -11.05 -21.70
N VAL A 84 5.97 -9.92 -21.85
CA VAL A 84 6.12 -8.75 -20.98
C VAL A 84 5.64 -9.08 -19.56
N ALA A 85 4.47 -9.70 -19.41
CA ALA A 85 3.93 -10.08 -18.11
C ALA A 85 4.87 -11.03 -17.35
N LEU A 86 5.41 -12.04 -18.04
CA LEU A 86 6.39 -12.96 -17.44
C LEU A 86 7.68 -12.23 -17.04
N THR A 87 8.14 -11.28 -17.85
CA THR A 87 9.32 -10.46 -17.54
C THR A 87 9.09 -9.60 -16.31
N MET A 88 7.92 -8.96 -16.18
CA MET A 88 7.55 -8.19 -15.00
C MET A 88 7.46 -9.07 -13.74
N LEU A 89 6.89 -10.27 -13.83
CA LEU A 89 6.82 -11.21 -12.71
C LEU A 89 8.20 -11.69 -12.27
N LYS A 90 9.11 -11.95 -13.21
CA LYS A 90 10.52 -12.28 -12.89
C LYS A 90 11.21 -11.12 -12.17
N ASN A 91 11.01 -9.90 -12.65
CA ASN A 91 11.53 -8.70 -12.01
C ASN A 91 10.98 -8.51 -10.59
N ALA A 92 9.67 -8.71 -10.39
CA ALA A 92 9.05 -8.69 -9.08
C ALA A 92 9.64 -9.72 -8.11
N ASN A 93 9.89 -10.94 -8.59
CA ASN A 93 10.54 -11.96 -7.79
C ASN A 93 11.97 -11.57 -7.37
N ILE A 94 12.77 -11.02 -8.29
CA ILE A 94 14.14 -10.56 -7.98
C ILE A 94 14.09 -9.40 -6.97
N SER A 95 13.23 -8.41 -7.21
CA SER A 95 13.16 -7.22 -6.37
C SER A 95 12.70 -7.53 -4.95
N SER A 96 11.82 -8.52 -4.76
CA SER A 96 11.33 -8.94 -3.45
C SER A 96 12.44 -9.37 -2.46
N SER A 97 13.66 -9.68 -2.96
CA SER A 97 14.83 -9.97 -2.13
C SER A 97 15.41 -8.74 -1.41
N GLY A 98 14.96 -7.53 -1.75
CA GLY A 98 15.34 -6.29 -1.06
C GLY A 98 16.72 -5.74 -1.41
N VAL A 99 17.33 -6.21 -2.51
CA VAL A 99 18.65 -5.75 -2.97
C VAL A 99 18.55 -4.82 -4.17
N LEU A 100 17.74 -5.18 -5.18
CA LEU A 100 17.51 -4.38 -6.37
C LEU A 100 16.07 -3.86 -6.37
N PRO A 101 15.81 -2.56 -6.59
CA PRO A 101 14.46 -2.04 -6.65
C PRO A 101 13.72 -2.52 -7.91
N MET A 102 12.39 -2.44 -7.87
CA MET A 102 11.51 -2.82 -8.97
C MET A 102 11.79 -2.04 -10.26
N CYS A 103 12.16 -0.77 -10.11
CA CYS A 103 12.45 0.15 -11.19
C CYS A 103 13.72 0.93 -10.83
N GLN A 104 14.50 1.32 -11.83
CA GLN A 104 15.65 2.20 -11.66
C GLN A 104 15.24 3.62 -11.21
N ASP A 105 14.04 4.06 -11.58
CA ASP A 105 13.48 5.36 -11.23
C ASP A 105 12.71 5.25 -9.91
N THR A 106 13.43 5.31 -8.79
CA THR A 106 12.89 5.17 -7.42
C THR A 106 12.40 6.48 -6.83
#